data_AF-A0A7H0LK44-F1
#
_entry.id   AF-A0A7H0LK44-F1
#
_cell.length_a   1.000
_cell.length_b   1.000
_cell.length_c   1.000
_cell.angle_alpha   90.00
_cell.angle_beta   90.00
_cell.angle_gamma   90.00
#
_symmetry.space_group_name_H-M   'P 1'
#
loop_
_entity.id
_entity.type
_entity.pdbx_description
1 polymer ?
#
loop_
_entity_poly.entity_id
_entity_poly.type
_entity_poly.pdbx_seq_one_letter_code
_entity_poly.pdbx_strand_id
1 'polypeptide(L)'
;MGQASSHARPDRDKSGLDKRWLIATGVIIIAAAAILLAVGRTPICTCGTIRLWEGAVNSPENSQQLSDWYSLSHFIHGLIFYGLTWTVLRRQPVGMRLAIAALIESGWELLENSPIIIDRYRAATIAVGYSGDSVLNSVSDIAFMTFGFLIARKLPWWGSVALALALELIALYAVRDNLTLNVWMLVAPSDAVRAWQAAG
;
A
#
# COMPACT_ATOMS: atom_id res chain seq x y z
N MET A 1 26.59 -54.04 -6.67
CA MET A 1 27.01 -52.87 -5.88
C MET A 1 27.40 -51.78 -6.86
N GLY A 2 26.80 -50.59 -6.95
CA GLY A 2 25.70 -49.99 -6.20
C GLY A 2 24.91 -49.08 -7.14
N GLN A 3 23.60 -49.02 -6.92
CA GLN A 3 22.70 -48.10 -7.61
C GLN A 3 23.02 -46.67 -7.16
N ALA A 4 23.44 -45.81 -8.09
CA ALA A 4 23.51 -44.39 -7.85
C ALA A 4 22.07 -43.85 -7.76
N SER A 5 21.60 -43.64 -6.54
CA SER A 5 20.35 -42.96 -6.24
C SER A 5 20.45 -41.50 -6.67
N SER A 6 19.96 -41.22 -7.88
CA SER A 6 19.64 -39.88 -8.36
C SER A 6 18.54 -39.28 -7.47
N HIS A 7 18.92 -38.65 -6.36
CA HIS A 7 18.08 -37.70 -5.64
C HIS A 7 18.01 -36.41 -6.45
N ALA A 8 17.23 -36.43 -7.52
CA ALA A 8 16.71 -35.23 -8.13
C ALA A 8 15.91 -34.49 -7.06
N ARG A 9 16.45 -33.38 -6.55
CA ARG A 9 15.68 -32.47 -5.69
C ARG A 9 14.43 -32.07 -6.50
N PRO A 10 13.22 -32.20 -5.97
CA PRO A 10 12.04 -31.72 -6.66
C PRO A 10 12.26 -30.25 -6.96
N ASP A 11 12.20 -29.90 -8.24
CA ASP A 11 12.27 -28.53 -8.73
C ASP A 11 11.12 -27.81 -8.05
N ARG A 12 11.42 -27.10 -6.93
CA ARG A 12 10.41 -26.40 -6.15
C ARG A 12 9.81 -25.38 -7.08
N ASP A 13 8.59 -25.69 -7.52
CA ASP A 13 7.73 -24.93 -8.41
C ASP A 13 8.07 -23.43 -8.41
N LYS A 14 8.89 -23.04 -9.39
CA LYS A 14 9.33 -21.65 -9.59
C LYS A 14 8.22 -20.81 -10.25
N SER A 15 7.03 -21.39 -10.46
CA SER A 15 6.05 -20.86 -11.42
C SER A 15 4.80 -20.21 -10.81
N GLY A 16 4.55 -20.33 -9.50
CA GLY A 16 3.23 -19.99 -8.94
C GLY A 16 3.19 -19.21 -7.62
N LEU A 17 1.98 -18.70 -7.32
CA LEU A 17 1.56 -18.26 -5.98
C LEU A 17 1.38 -19.51 -5.11
N ASP A 18 2.49 -20.06 -4.62
CA ASP A 18 2.50 -21.22 -3.73
C ASP A 18 1.71 -20.93 -2.44
N LYS A 19 0.89 -21.90 -2.02
CA LYS A 19 -0.03 -21.80 -0.88
C LYS A 19 0.65 -21.28 0.39
N ARG A 20 1.88 -21.70 0.68
CA ARG A 20 2.59 -21.24 1.89
C ARG A 20 2.84 -19.73 1.89
N TRP A 21 3.09 -19.13 0.72
CA TRP A 21 3.35 -17.71 0.60
C TRP A 21 2.05 -16.90 0.66
N LEU A 22 0.96 -17.43 0.11
CA LEU A 22 -0.36 -16.85 0.30
C LEU A 22 -0.77 -16.85 1.78
N ILE A 23 -0.50 -17.94 2.50
CA ILE A 23 -0.70 -18.01 3.95
C ILE A 23 0.16 -16.97 4.65
N ALA A 24 1.45 -16.86 4.29
CA ALA A 24 2.34 -15.86 4.87
C ALA A 24 1.82 -14.43 4.65
N THR A 25 1.40 -14.08 3.44
CA THR A 25 0.77 -12.78 3.13
C THR A 25 -0.47 -12.55 4.00
N GLY A 26 -1.37 -13.54 4.09
CA GLY A 26 -2.56 -13.43 4.94
C GLY A 26 -2.22 -13.23 6.42
N VAL A 27 -1.24 -13.95 6.94
CA VAL A 27 -0.76 -13.79 8.33
C VAL A 27 -0.19 -12.40 8.57
N ILE A 28 0.58 -11.83 7.62
CA ILE A 28 1.12 -10.47 7.72
C ILE A 28 -0.01 -9.44 7.82
N ILE A 29 -1.02 -9.53 6.94
CA ILE A 29 -2.17 -8.61 6.94
C ILE A 29 -2.96 -8.72 8.24
N ILE A 30 -3.23 -9.94 8.72
CA ILE A 30 -3.92 -10.18 9.99
C ILE A 30 -3.11 -9.61 11.16
N ALA A 31 -1.79 -9.79 11.16
CA ALA A 31 -0.92 -9.25 12.19
C ALA A 31 -0.93 -7.72 12.20
N ALA A 32 -0.87 -7.08 11.02
CA ALA A 32 -0.97 -5.63 10.90
C ALA A 32 -2.31 -5.11 11.47
N ALA A 33 -3.43 -5.73 11.07
CA ALA A 33 -4.75 -5.37 11.59
C ALA A 33 -4.84 -5.55 13.12
N ALA A 34 -4.32 -6.66 13.64
CA ALA A 34 -4.30 -6.93 15.08
C ALA A 34 -3.45 -5.90 15.84
N ILE A 35 -2.29 -5.50 15.30
CA ILE A 35 -1.43 -4.48 15.90
C ILE A 35 -2.13 -3.12 15.88
N LEU A 36 -2.74 -2.72 14.75
CA LEU A 36 -3.48 -1.47 14.63
C LEU A 36 -4.61 -1.40 15.66
N LEU A 37 -5.39 -2.48 15.82
CA LEU A 37 -6.40 -2.59 16.87
C LEU A 37 -5.79 -2.47 18.28
N ALA A 38 -4.66 -3.14 18.53
CA ALA A 38 -4.00 -3.13 19.83
C ALA A 38 -3.44 -1.74 20.21
N VAL A 39 -3.03 -0.93 19.22
CA VAL A 39 -2.60 0.47 19.44
C VAL A 39 -3.76 1.47 19.43
N GLY A 40 -5.01 1.00 19.37
CA GLY A 40 -6.21 1.81 19.58
C GLY A 40 -6.84 2.38 18.31
N ARG A 41 -6.48 1.88 17.12
CA ARG A 41 -7.14 2.27 15.86
C ARG A 41 -8.59 1.80 15.84
N THR A 42 -9.46 2.59 15.23
CA THR A 42 -10.88 2.25 15.08
C THR A 42 -11.04 1.10 14.07
N PRO A 43 -11.84 0.06 14.37
CA PRO A 43 -12.00 -1.06 13.45
C PRO A 43 -12.60 -0.67 12.10
N ILE A 44 -13.53 0.28 12.11
CA ILE A 44 -14.22 0.85 10.95
C ILE A 44 -14.39 2.37 11.15
N CYS A 45 -14.88 3.06 10.13
CA CYS A 45 -15.29 4.46 10.25
C CYS A 45 -16.17 4.71 11.48
N THR A 46 -15.82 5.73 12.27
CA THR A 46 -16.61 6.17 13.45
C THR A 46 -17.99 6.70 13.08
N CYS A 47 -18.22 7.00 11.80
CA CYS A 47 -19.52 7.32 11.23
C CYS A 47 -20.52 6.15 11.24
N GLY A 48 -20.08 4.93 11.55
CA GLY A 48 -20.95 3.76 11.70
C GLY A 48 -21.40 3.13 10.38
N THR A 49 -20.87 3.58 9.24
CA THR A 49 -21.18 3.01 7.91
C THR A 49 -19.89 2.67 7.16
N ILE A 50 -19.98 1.67 6.29
CA ILE A 50 -18.90 1.28 5.38
C ILE A 50 -19.31 1.69 3.96
N ARG A 51 -18.45 2.46 3.30
CA ARG A 51 -18.58 2.86 1.91
C ARG A 51 -17.48 2.21 1.08
N LEU A 52 -17.79 1.97 -0.18
CA LEU A 52 -16.81 1.50 -1.15
C LEU A 52 -15.81 2.60 -1.51
N TRP A 53 -16.24 3.86 -1.54
CA TRP A 53 -15.46 5.01 -1.99
C TRP A 53 -15.79 6.25 -1.15
N GLU A 54 -14.76 6.96 -0.71
CA GLU A 54 -14.84 8.32 -0.16
C GLU A 54 -14.10 9.29 -1.08
N GLY A 55 -14.82 10.27 -1.63
CA GLY A 55 -14.29 11.20 -2.63
C GLY A 55 -13.86 12.55 -2.06
N ALA A 56 -14.28 12.89 -0.84
CA ALA A 56 -13.95 14.15 -0.21
C ALA A 56 -12.69 14.00 0.65
N VAL A 57 -11.56 14.52 0.16
CA VAL A 57 -10.26 14.43 0.86
C VAL A 57 -10.26 15.17 2.19
N ASN A 58 -10.96 16.31 2.27
CA ASN A 58 -11.12 17.09 3.49
C ASN A 58 -12.35 16.63 4.31
N SER A 59 -12.56 15.32 4.41
CA SER A 59 -13.65 14.69 5.16
C SER A 59 -13.12 13.90 6.35
N PRO A 60 -13.84 13.84 7.49
CA PRO A 60 -13.55 12.89 8.57
C PRO A 60 -13.66 11.42 8.13
N GLU A 61 -14.30 11.14 6.99
CA GLU A 61 -14.41 9.79 6.41
C GLU A 61 -13.22 9.42 5.52
N ASN A 62 -12.34 10.37 5.15
CA ASN A 62 -11.13 10.08 4.38
C ASN A 62 -10.19 9.19 5.18
N SER A 63 -9.63 8.17 4.55
CA SER A 63 -8.85 7.11 5.18
C SER A 63 -9.63 6.29 6.23
N GLN A 64 -10.96 6.34 6.20
CA GLN A 64 -11.81 5.54 7.09
C GLN A 64 -12.61 4.47 6.35
N GLN A 65 -12.78 4.62 5.03
CA GLN A 65 -13.62 3.77 4.18
C GLN A 65 -12.78 2.73 3.41
N LEU A 66 -13.43 1.87 2.60
CA LEU A 66 -12.73 0.82 1.86
C LEU A 66 -11.78 1.35 0.77
N SER A 67 -12.07 2.52 0.22
CA SER A 67 -11.13 3.21 -0.67
C SER A 67 -11.39 4.69 -0.72
N ASP A 68 -10.35 5.43 -1.05
CA ASP A 68 -10.34 6.86 -1.30
C ASP A 68 -9.23 7.19 -2.32
N TRP A 69 -8.92 8.48 -2.48
CA TRP A 69 -7.90 8.93 -3.42
C TRP A 69 -6.49 8.41 -3.09
N TYR A 70 -6.19 8.12 -1.82
CA TYR A 70 -4.91 7.58 -1.38
C TYR A 70 -4.79 6.08 -1.64
N SER A 71 -5.89 5.34 -1.82
CA SER A 71 -5.85 3.95 -2.32
C SER A 71 -5.18 3.84 -3.71
N LEU A 72 -5.16 4.91 -4.50
CA LEU A 72 -4.38 4.97 -5.75
C LEU A 72 -2.87 4.92 -5.46
N SER A 73 -2.41 5.58 -4.41
CA SER A 73 -1.02 5.56 -3.94
C SER A 73 -0.60 4.15 -3.53
N HIS A 74 -1.46 3.44 -2.78
CA HIS A 74 -1.19 2.05 -2.39
C HIS A 74 -1.17 1.11 -3.60
N PHE A 75 -2.05 1.31 -4.59
CA PHE A 75 -1.94 0.60 -5.86
C PHE A 75 -0.59 0.86 -6.57
N ILE A 76 -0.11 2.12 -6.56
CA ILE A 76 1.21 2.49 -7.08
C ILE A 76 2.33 1.81 -6.28
N HIS A 77 2.25 1.71 -4.95
CA HIS A 77 3.18 0.91 -4.14
C HIS A 77 3.25 -0.53 -4.65
N GLY A 78 2.10 -1.13 -4.99
CA GLY A 78 2.04 -2.46 -5.60
C GLY A 78 2.86 -2.56 -6.90
N LEU A 79 2.73 -1.57 -7.79
CA LEU A 79 3.51 -1.48 -9.02
C LEU A 79 5.01 -1.37 -8.73
N ILE A 80 5.39 -0.47 -7.81
CA ILE A 80 6.78 -0.21 -7.41
C ILE A 80 7.40 -1.46 -6.78
N PHE A 81 6.73 -2.06 -5.79
CA PHE A 81 7.22 -3.25 -5.09
C PHE A 81 7.33 -4.45 -6.01
N TYR A 82 6.44 -4.62 -6.98
CA TYR A 82 6.64 -5.65 -8.00
C TYR A 82 7.94 -5.41 -8.78
N GLY A 83 8.18 -4.19 -9.26
CA GLY A 83 9.40 -3.83 -9.98
C GLY A 83 10.67 -4.03 -9.15
N LEU A 84 10.68 -3.55 -7.89
CA LEU A 84 11.80 -3.69 -6.96
C LEU A 84 12.07 -5.15 -6.61
N THR A 85 11.04 -5.91 -6.24
CA THR A 85 11.24 -7.34 -5.91
C THR A 85 11.57 -8.16 -7.15
N TRP A 86 11.12 -7.77 -8.35
CA TRP A 86 11.52 -8.44 -9.59
C TRP A 86 12.98 -8.18 -9.95
N THR A 87 13.50 -6.98 -9.70
CA THR A 87 14.91 -6.65 -9.94
C THR A 87 15.83 -7.33 -8.92
N VAL A 88 15.51 -7.24 -7.63
CA VAL A 88 16.39 -7.73 -6.54
C VAL A 88 16.20 -9.23 -6.25
N LEU A 89 14.98 -9.74 -6.35
CA LEU A 89 14.60 -11.11 -5.97
C LEU A 89 14.12 -11.94 -7.17
N ARG A 90 14.68 -11.67 -8.36
CA ARG A 90 14.24 -12.27 -9.64
C ARG A 90 14.16 -13.80 -9.63
N ARG A 91 15.02 -14.46 -8.85
CA ARG A 91 15.09 -15.93 -8.74
C ARG A 91 14.13 -16.52 -7.70
N GLN A 92 13.47 -15.68 -6.90
CA GLN A 92 12.55 -16.12 -5.85
C GLN A 92 11.13 -16.31 -6.39
N PRO A 93 10.32 -17.20 -5.79
CA PRO A 93 8.93 -17.37 -6.16
C PRO A 93 8.15 -16.06 -6.07
N VAL A 94 7.21 -15.84 -6.99
CA VAL A 94 6.36 -14.63 -6.99
C VAL A 94 5.57 -14.51 -5.68
N GLY A 95 5.11 -15.61 -5.10
CA GLY A 95 4.46 -15.60 -3.79
C GLY A 95 5.35 -15.02 -2.69
N MET A 96 6.64 -15.37 -2.65
CA MET A 96 7.59 -14.81 -1.66
C MET A 96 7.73 -13.31 -1.84
N ARG A 97 7.85 -12.87 -3.10
CA ARG A 97 7.96 -11.45 -3.43
C ARG A 97 6.72 -10.67 -3.02
N LEU A 98 5.53 -11.24 -3.21
CA LEU A 98 4.27 -10.66 -2.74
C LEU A 98 4.22 -10.61 -1.20
N ALA A 99 4.65 -11.66 -0.50
CA ALA A 99 4.72 -11.66 0.96
C ALA A 99 5.66 -10.56 1.49
N ILE A 100 6.80 -10.34 0.83
CA ILE A 100 7.71 -9.24 1.16
C ILE A 100 7.08 -7.88 0.87
N ALA A 101 6.40 -7.71 -0.27
CA ALA A 101 5.68 -6.48 -0.60
C ALA A 101 4.59 -6.17 0.45
N ALA A 102 3.80 -7.17 0.84
CA ALA A 102 2.82 -7.06 1.91
C ALA A 102 3.45 -6.70 3.25
N LEU A 103 4.61 -7.27 3.58
CA LEU A 103 5.33 -6.93 4.81
C LEU A 103 5.78 -5.46 4.82
N ILE A 104 6.31 -4.96 3.70
CA ILE A 104 6.73 -3.56 3.58
C ILE A 104 5.52 -2.64 3.69
N GLU A 105 4.43 -2.94 2.97
CA GLU A 105 3.21 -2.14 3.00
C GLU A 105 2.56 -2.14 4.38
N SER A 106 2.43 -3.30 5.02
CA SER A 106 1.95 -3.38 6.40
C SER A 106 2.86 -2.61 7.37
N GLY A 107 4.17 -2.60 7.13
CA GLY A 107 5.10 -1.78 7.88
C GLY A 107 4.86 -0.28 7.68
N TRP A 108 4.55 0.13 6.45
CA TRP A 108 4.14 1.50 6.13
C TRP A 108 2.83 1.86 6.82
N GLU A 109 1.78 1.05 6.71
CA GLU A 109 0.50 1.27 7.40
C GLU A 109 0.67 1.48 8.91
N LEU A 110 1.49 0.64 9.55
CA LEU A 110 1.79 0.77 10.99
C LEU A 110 2.55 2.06 11.31
N LEU A 111 3.47 2.47 10.45
CA LEU A 111 4.28 3.67 10.62
C LEU A 111 3.44 4.94 10.35
N GLU A 112 2.66 4.94 9.27
CA GLU A 112 1.70 5.99 8.91
C GLU A 112 0.71 6.24 10.04
N ASN A 113 0.21 5.15 10.64
CA ASN A 113 -0.67 5.18 11.80
C ASN A 113 0.04 5.32 13.15
N SER A 114 1.31 5.73 13.16
CA SER A 114 2.05 6.04 14.39
C SER A 114 1.95 7.53 14.74
N PRO A 115 2.16 7.93 16.01
CA PRO A 115 2.21 9.34 16.40
C PRO A 115 3.23 10.14 15.58
N ILE A 116 4.37 9.54 15.22
CA ILE A 116 5.46 10.20 14.50
C ILE A 116 4.97 10.72 13.14
N ILE A 117 4.27 9.89 12.36
CA ILE A 117 3.80 10.28 11.02
C ILE A 117 2.51 11.08 11.10
N ILE A 118 1.58 10.74 11.99
CA ILE A 118 0.34 11.53 12.15
C ILE A 118 0.63 12.95 12.58
N ASP A 119 1.53 13.15 13.56
CA ASP A 119 1.93 14.49 13.99
C ASP A 119 2.64 15.24 12.86
N ARG A 120 3.39 14.50 12.04
CA ARG A 120 4.05 15.08 10.86
C ARG A 120 3.03 15.54 9.81
N TYR A 121 2.03 14.73 9.47
CA TYR A 121 0.97 15.14 8.57
C TYR A 121 0.19 16.32 9.13
N ARG A 122 -0.21 16.29 10.41
CA ARG A 122 -0.90 17.42 11.05
C ARG A 122 -0.09 18.72 11.01
N ALA A 123 1.23 18.63 11.14
CA ALA A 123 2.10 19.79 11.09
C ALA A 123 2.43 20.24 9.65
N ALA A 124 2.52 19.31 8.70
CA ALA A 124 3.05 19.54 7.36
C ALA A 124 1.96 19.75 6.29
N THR A 125 0.82 19.07 6.38
CA THR A 125 -0.24 19.06 5.36
C THR A 125 -1.50 19.77 5.86
N ILE A 126 -2.49 19.92 4.96
CA ILE A 126 -3.81 20.50 5.25
C ILE A 126 -4.77 19.43 5.78
N ALA A 127 -4.25 18.32 6.30
CA ALA A 127 -5.03 17.22 6.82
C ALA A 127 -5.67 17.62 8.16
N VAL A 128 -6.56 18.61 8.13
CA VAL A 128 -7.28 19.14 9.29
C VAL A 128 -8.23 18.06 9.77
N GLY A 129 -7.86 17.44 10.90
CA GLY A 129 -8.63 16.34 11.48
C GLY A 129 -8.18 14.94 11.08
N TYR A 130 -7.09 14.79 10.31
CA TYR A 130 -6.50 13.46 10.11
C TYR A 130 -6.00 12.93 11.44
N SER A 131 -6.58 11.80 11.82
CA SER A 131 -6.30 11.14 13.09
C SER A 131 -5.62 9.78 12.89
N GLY A 132 -5.24 9.47 11.65
CA GLY A 132 -4.88 8.14 11.17
C GLY A 132 -6.08 7.39 10.58
N ASP A 133 -5.79 6.24 10.02
CA ASP A 133 -6.71 5.43 9.25
C ASP A 133 -7.51 4.50 10.16
N SER A 134 -8.66 4.07 9.67
CA SER A 134 -9.36 2.95 10.28
C SER A 134 -8.64 1.64 9.91
N VAL A 135 -8.78 0.61 10.75
CA VAL A 135 -8.20 -0.72 10.46
C VAL A 135 -8.75 -1.29 9.14
N LEU A 136 -10.02 -1.02 8.84
CA LEU A 136 -10.64 -1.38 7.57
C LEU A 136 -9.93 -0.74 6.38
N ASN A 137 -9.62 0.55 6.47
CA ASN A 137 -8.94 1.29 5.42
C ASN A 137 -7.52 0.76 5.22
N SER A 138 -6.70 0.68 6.27
CA SER A 138 -5.34 0.10 6.18
C SER A 138 -5.30 -1.31 5.58
N VAL A 139 -6.24 -2.19 5.96
CA VAL A 139 -6.33 -3.53 5.35
C VAL A 139 -6.71 -3.46 3.86
N SER A 140 -7.60 -2.52 3.51
CA SER A 140 -8.00 -2.28 2.13
C SER A 140 -6.84 -1.72 1.31
N ASP A 141 -6.04 -0.81 1.86
CA ASP A 141 -4.88 -0.24 1.21
C ASP A 141 -3.79 -1.29 0.94
N ILE A 142 -3.54 -2.20 1.89
CA ILE A 142 -2.70 -3.38 1.63
C ILE A 142 -3.29 -4.27 0.52
N ALA A 143 -4.62 -4.34 0.40
CA ALA A 143 -5.28 -5.05 -0.70
C ALA A 143 -5.12 -4.31 -2.04
N PHE A 144 -5.18 -2.98 -2.08
CA PHE A 144 -4.87 -2.17 -3.26
C PHE A 144 -3.42 -2.33 -3.71
N MET A 145 -2.46 -2.34 -2.77
CA MET A 145 -1.07 -2.68 -3.04
C MET A 145 -0.93 -4.09 -3.62
N THR A 146 -1.60 -5.08 -3.01
CA THR A 146 -1.61 -6.45 -3.52
C THR A 146 -2.17 -6.51 -4.95
N PHE A 147 -3.24 -5.77 -5.23
CA PHE A 147 -3.85 -5.71 -6.55
C PHE A 147 -2.90 -5.06 -7.57
N GLY A 148 -2.29 -3.93 -7.24
CA GLY A 148 -1.27 -3.26 -8.04
C GLY A 148 -0.10 -4.20 -8.37
N PHE A 149 0.40 -4.93 -7.37
CA PHE A 149 1.48 -5.91 -7.55
C PHE A 149 1.10 -7.01 -8.56
N LEU A 150 -0.12 -7.54 -8.47
CA LEU A 150 -0.62 -8.59 -9.37
C LEU A 150 -0.87 -8.07 -10.79
N ILE A 151 -1.27 -6.81 -10.94
CA ILE A 151 -1.40 -6.14 -12.25
C ILE A 151 -0.02 -5.91 -12.86
N ALA A 152 0.95 -5.38 -12.11
CA ALA A 152 2.32 -5.16 -12.56
C ALA A 152 2.97 -6.44 -13.12
N ARG A 153 2.65 -7.59 -12.53
CA ARG A 153 3.09 -8.90 -13.03
C ARG A 153 2.69 -9.19 -14.48
N LYS A 154 1.55 -8.67 -14.92
CA LYS A 154 0.97 -8.93 -16.25
C LYS A 154 1.35 -7.88 -17.28
N LEU A 155 1.85 -6.73 -16.84
CA LEU A 155 2.21 -5.62 -17.71
C LEU A 155 3.69 -5.70 -18.14
N PRO A 156 4.05 -5.18 -19.33
CA PRO A 156 5.43 -4.82 -19.60
C PRO A 156 5.86 -3.68 -18.65
N TRP A 157 7.16 -3.54 -18.40
CA TRP A 157 7.69 -2.56 -17.44
C TRP A 157 7.20 -1.12 -17.73
N TRP A 158 7.13 -0.73 -19.01
CA TRP A 158 6.65 0.60 -19.41
C TRP A 158 5.16 0.79 -19.15
N GLY A 159 4.38 -0.30 -19.15
CA GLY A 159 2.95 -0.28 -18.83
C GLY A 159 2.71 0.03 -17.36
N SER A 160 3.53 -0.54 -16.47
CA SER A 160 3.50 -0.18 -15.03
C SER A 160 3.88 1.29 -14.81
N VAL A 161 4.90 1.79 -15.52
CA VAL A 161 5.30 3.21 -15.43
C VAL A 161 4.18 4.13 -15.93
N ALA A 162 3.62 3.85 -17.11
CA ALA A 162 2.53 4.64 -17.67
C ALA A 162 1.29 4.65 -16.76
N LEU A 163 0.94 3.50 -16.17
CA LEU A 163 -0.18 3.39 -15.25
C LEU A 163 0.07 4.19 -13.96
N ALA A 164 1.27 4.09 -13.37
CA ALA A 164 1.62 4.87 -12.19
C ALA A 164 1.52 6.38 -12.45
N LEU A 165 2.08 6.85 -13.58
CA LEU A 165 1.99 8.25 -13.98
C LEU A 165 0.54 8.70 -14.22
N ALA A 166 -0.28 7.85 -14.84
CA ALA A 166 -1.69 8.17 -15.05
C ALA A 166 -2.44 8.33 -13.71
N LEU A 167 -2.21 7.43 -12.75
CA LEU A 167 -2.82 7.50 -11.42
C LEU A 167 -2.36 8.74 -10.63
N GLU A 168 -1.06 9.06 -10.67
CA GLU A 168 -0.49 10.28 -10.07
C GLU A 168 -1.13 11.55 -10.64
N LEU A 169 -1.34 11.61 -11.96
CA LEU A 169 -1.97 12.75 -12.63
C LEU A 169 -3.46 12.84 -12.33
N ILE A 170 -4.16 11.70 -12.26
CA ILE A 170 -5.58 11.65 -11.90
C ILE A 170 -5.79 12.18 -10.48
N ALA A 171 -5.01 11.71 -9.50
CA ALA A 171 -5.08 12.20 -8.12
C ALA A 171 -4.74 13.69 -8.05
N LEU A 172 -3.62 14.10 -8.68
CA LEU A 172 -3.20 15.50 -8.70
C LEU A 172 -4.24 16.44 -9.30
N TYR A 173 -4.93 16.01 -10.35
CA TYR A 173 -6.01 16.78 -10.95
C TYR A 173 -7.26 16.82 -10.06
N ALA A 174 -7.65 15.67 -9.49
CA ALA A 174 -8.90 15.53 -8.77
C ALA A 174 -8.87 16.21 -7.40
N VAL A 175 -7.75 16.12 -6.68
CA VAL A 175 -7.66 16.54 -5.27
C VAL A 175 -6.46 17.41 -4.96
N ARG A 176 -5.70 17.82 -6.00
CA ARG A 176 -4.49 18.67 -5.87
C ARG A 176 -3.41 18.07 -4.98
N ASP A 177 -3.49 16.77 -4.73
CA ASP A 177 -2.54 15.96 -3.99
C ASP A 177 -2.36 14.60 -4.69
N ASN A 178 -1.23 13.95 -4.46
CA ASN A 178 -0.91 12.62 -4.96
C ASN A 178 0.23 12.02 -4.14
N LEU A 179 0.64 10.78 -4.44
CA LEU A 179 1.73 10.13 -3.72
C LEU A 179 3.03 10.97 -3.77
N THR A 180 3.36 11.54 -4.93
CA THR A 180 4.58 12.34 -5.09
C THR A 180 4.59 13.58 -4.17
N LEU A 181 3.51 14.35 -4.16
CA LEU A 181 3.37 15.54 -3.31
C LEU A 181 3.27 15.17 -1.84
N ASN A 182 2.57 14.08 -1.50
CA ASN A 182 2.46 13.58 -0.14
C ASN A 182 3.84 13.23 0.43
N VAL A 183 4.65 12.45 -0.31
CA VAL A 183 6.03 12.09 0.10
C VAL A 183 6.92 13.33 0.22
N TRP A 184 6.82 14.28 -0.72
CA TRP A 184 7.55 15.54 -0.62
C TRP A 184 7.16 16.27 0.68
N MET A 185 5.87 16.51 0.91
CA MET A 185 5.40 17.25 2.08
C MET A 185 5.75 16.57 3.41
N LEU A 186 5.82 15.23 3.44
CA LEU A 186 6.24 14.47 4.61
C LEU A 186 7.73 14.70 4.94
N VAL A 187 8.60 14.65 3.92
CA VAL A 187 10.06 14.73 4.09
C VAL A 187 10.53 16.18 4.22
N ALA A 188 10.08 17.05 3.32
CA ALA A 188 10.51 18.45 3.18
C ALA A 188 9.31 19.37 2.88
N PRO A 189 8.52 19.74 3.91
CA PRO A 189 7.32 20.57 3.75
C PRO A 189 7.61 21.88 3.02
N SER A 190 6.68 22.29 2.17
CA SER A 190 6.76 23.50 1.36
C SER A 190 5.46 24.29 1.45
N ASP A 191 5.56 25.58 1.78
CA ASP A 191 4.42 26.47 1.83
C ASP A 191 3.73 26.62 0.46
N ALA A 192 4.50 26.54 -0.62
CA ALA A 192 3.96 26.61 -1.98
C ALA A 192 3.08 25.38 -2.30
N VAL A 193 3.52 24.18 -1.91
CA VAL A 193 2.74 22.95 -2.11
C VAL A 193 1.52 22.93 -1.20
N ARG A 194 1.66 23.39 0.05
CA ARG A 194 0.52 23.57 0.96
C ARG A 194 -0.50 24.55 0.38
N ALA A 195 -0.08 25.69 -0.16
CA ALA A 195 -1.00 26.65 -0.77
C ALA A 195 -1.69 26.08 -2.02
N TRP A 196 -0.98 25.28 -2.81
CA TRP A 196 -1.54 24.57 -3.96
C TRP A 196 -2.63 23.57 -3.56
N GLN A 197 -2.35 22.72 -2.56
CA GLN A 197 -3.31 21.75 -2.02
C GLN A 197 -4.54 22.46 -1.42
N ALA A 198 -4.37 23.64 -0.81
CA ALA A 198 -5.45 24.39 -0.13
C ALA A 198 -6.45 25.02 -1.10
N ALA A 199 -6.05 25.19 -2.35
CA ALA A 199 -6.86 25.84 -3.38
C ALA A 199 -7.80 24.85 -4.10
N GLY A 200 -7.78 23.56 -3.75
CA GLY A 200 -8.67 22.52 -4.27
C GLY A 200 -9.74 22.16 -3.26
#